data_AF-K1Q4Z6-F1
#
_entry.id   AF-K1Q4Z6-F1
#
_cell.length_a   1.000
_cell.length_b   1.000
_cell.length_c   1.000
_cell.angle_alpha   90.00
_cell.angle_beta   90.00
_cell.angle_gamma   90.00
#
_symmetry.space_group_name_H-M   'P 1'
#
loop_
_entity.id
_entity.type
_entity.pdbx_description
1 polymer ?
#
loop_
_entity_poly.entity_id
_entity_poly.type
_entity_poly.pdbx_seq_one_letter_code
_entity_poly.pdbx_strand_id
1 'polypeptide(L)'
;MAESSRTTSLEHQMNSMMAEIVKLQRDVIDLNKEIASMKSKDQSVAFFSYLTDNIVNPPVGTRVTFRGVDVNTGSAYDATTGVFTAPVPGVYSFAFTASVPPEKSDHDIHFVLKKNGRQEMYVFLDGHTQFWLQRSSNTVVHLNKGDTVWMEIQWVKGSNTVAGHGNFDGGDQYHTHFSGFLIHDRTMLILLLLLTACDGLMLNGEGGVHSDTSVEHQINSMMAEIMQLQRDVVDLNKEIASMNSKDPNVAFFSYLTDNIVNPSAGTRMTFRGVDVNTGSAYDATTGVFTAPVPGVYSFAFTASVPFETSNHGIHFVLMKNGMHEMYVFLDGHTQFWLQRSSNTVVHLNKGDTVWMEIPWASGSNTVAGHGNFDGGDQYHTHFSGFLIHSD
;
A
#
# COMPACT_ATOMS: atom_id res chain seq x y z
N MET A 1 -68.13 -1.62 -25.51
CA MET A 1 -67.09 -0.62 -25.88
C MET A 1 -66.16 -0.31 -24.71
N ALA A 2 -66.66 -0.03 -23.49
CA ALA A 2 -65.81 0.27 -22.32
C ALA A 2 -64.88 -0.88 -21.90
N GLU A 3 -65.33 -2.12 -22.00
CA GLU A 3 -64.57 -3.32 -21.61
C GLU A 3 -63.40 -3.60 -22.57
N SER A 4 -63.65 -3.53 -23.89
CA SER A 4 -62.61 -3.63 -24.92
C SER A 4 -61.54 -2.53 -24.81
N SER A 5 -61.92 -1.29 -24.48
CA SER A 5 -60.95 -0.21 -24.25
C SER A 5 -60.09 -0.43 -22.99
N ARG A 6 -60.63 -1.13 -21.98
CA ARG A 6 -59.91 -1.45 -20.74
C ARG A 6 -58.93 -2.59 -20.95
N THR A 7 -59.28 -3.61 -21.74
CA THR A 7 -58.35 -4.68 -22.14
C THR A 7 -57.18 -4.12 -22.95
N THR A 8 -57.43 -3.25 -23.93
CA THR A 8 -56.36 -2.64 -24.73
C THR A 8 -55.42 -1.77 -23.87
N SER A 9 -55.93 -1.10 -22.84
CA SER A 9 -55.11 -0.33 -21.90
C SER A 9 -54.22 -1.22 -21.01
N LEU A 10 -54.73 -2.37 -20.56
CA LEU A 10 -53.97 -3.33 -19.76
C LEU A 10 -52.88 -4.02 -20.59
N GLU A 11 -53.17 -4.38 -21.83
CA GLU A 11 -52.19 -4.92 -22.78
C GLU A 11 -51.05 -3.92 -23.03
N HIS A 12 -51.37 -2.63 -23.19
CA HIS A 12 -50.36 -1.59 -23.36
C HIS A 12 -49.46 -1.42 -22.13
N GLN A 13 -50.05 -1.42 -20.93
CA GLN A 13 -49.28 -1.37 -19.67
C GLN A 13 -48.38 -2.60 -19.50
N MET A 14 -48.88 -3.79 -19.83
CA MET A 14 -48.12 -5.03 -19.74
C MET A 14 -46.95 -5.06 -20.74
N ASN A 15 -47.17 -4.60 -21.97
CA ASN A 15 -46.11 -4.48 -22.98
C ASN A 15 -45.03 -3.47 -22.55
N SER A 16 -45.43 -2.37 -21.91
CA SER A 16 -44.48 -1.40 -21.34
C SER A 16 -43.65 -2.01 -20.21
N MET A 17 -44.29 -2.78 -19.32
CA MET A 17 -43.60 -3.44 -18.21
C MET A 17 -42.63 -4.54 -18.70
N MET A 18 -43.01 -5.30 -19.74
CA MET A 18 -42.11 -6.25 -20.41
C MET A 18 -40.88 -5.55 -21.00
N ALA A 19 -41.06 -4.40 -21.64
CA ALA A 19 -39.92 -3.64 -22.17
C ALA A 19 -38.95 -3.17 -21.07
N GLU A 20 -39.47 -2.81 -19.90
CA GLU A 20 -38.68 -2.38 -18.75
C GLU A 20 -37.94 -3.55 -18.08
N ILE A 21 -38.59 -4.71 -17.93
CA ILE A 21 -37.96 -5.95 -17.43
C ILE A 21 -36.81 -6.39 -18.34
N VAL A 22 -37.03 -6.41 -19.66
CA VAL A 22 -35.99 -6.77 -20.63
C VAL A 22 -34.83 -5.78 -20.61
N LYS A 23 -35.09 -4.50 -20.33
CA LYS A 23 -34.03 -3.50 -20.14
C LYS A 23 -33.21 -3.80 -18.88
N LEU A 24 -33.87 -4.04 -17.74
CA LEU A 24 -33.21 -4.40 -16.48
C LEU A 24 -32.37 -5.68 -16.61
N GLN A 25 -32.83 -6.69 -17.37
CA GLN A 25 -32.05 -7.89 -17.66
C GLN A 25 -30.73 -7.56 -18.37
N ARG A 26 -30.76 -6.66 -19.37
CA ARG A 26 -29.53 -6.24 -20.05
C ARG A 26 -28.58 -5.52 -19.12
N ASP A 27 -29.09 -4.60 -18.31
CA ASP A 27 -28.30 -3.83 -17.36
C ASP A 27 -27.61 -4.76 -16.34
N VAL A 28 -28.30 -5.80 -15.84
CA VAL A 28 -27.72 -6.82 -14.95
C VAL A 28 -26.65 -7.67 -15.66
N ILE A 29 -26.90 -8.10 -16.90
CA ILE A 29 -25.93 -8.88 -17.69
C ILE A 29 -24.66 -8.06 -17.96
N ASP A 30 -24.79 -6.78 -18.28
CA ASP A 30 -23.66 -5.91 -18.56
C ASP A 30 -22.87 -5.61 -17.28
N LEU A 31 -23.54 -5.39 -16.15
CA LEU A 31 -22.90 -5.28 -14.85
C LEU A 31 -22.16 -6.56 -14.45
N ASN A 32 -22.73 -7.74 -14.73
CA ASN A 32 -22.06 -9.03 -14.50
C ASN A 32 -20.79 -9.20 -15.34
N LYS A 33 -20.81 -8.74 -16.60
CA LYS A 33 -19.60 -8.74 -17.45
C LYS A 33 -18.54 -7.77 -16.91
N GLU A 34 -18.95 -6.61 -16.40
CA GLU A 34 -18.04 -5.64 -15.79
C GLU A 34 -17.40 -6.21 -14.51
N ILE A 35 -18.20 -6.88 -13.66
CA ILE A 35 -17.72 -7.59 -12.47
C ILE A 35 -16.79 -8.75 -12.82
N ALA A 36 -17.13 -9.58 -13.82
CA ALA A 36 -16.27 -10.66 -14.29
C ALA A 36 -14.94 -10.14 -14.87
N SER A 37 -14.99 -9.01 -15.59
CA SER A 37 -13.81 -8.26 -16.05
C SER A 37 -12.94 -7.80 -14.87
N MET A 38 -13.56 -7.23 -13.82
CA MET A 38 -12.85 -6.84 -12.59
C MET A 38 -12.24 -8.05 -11.86
N LYS A 39 -12.95 -9.19 -11.77
CA LYS A 39 -12.44 -10.44 -11.20
C LYS A 39 -11.22 -10.99 -11.95
N SER A 40 -11.18 -10.86 -13.28
CA SER A 40 -10.08 -11.37 -14.11
C SER A 40 -8.79 -10.54 -14.02
N LYS A 41 -8.85 -9.33 -13.45
CA LYS A 41 -7.69 -8.49 -13.22
C LYS A 41 -7.32 -8.54 -11.75
N ASP A 42 -6.75 -9.66 -11.32
CA ASP A 42 -5.87 -9.62 -10.15
C ASP A 42 -4.68 -8.73 -10.57
N GLN A 43 -4.80 -7.43 -10.27
CA GLN A 43 -3.92 -6.43 -10.87
C GLN A 43 -2.60 -6.41 -10.09
N SER A 44 -1.76 -7.41 -10.38
CA SER A 44 -0.41 -7.49 -9.86
C SER A 44 0.40 -6.33 -10.42
N VAL A 45 0.96 -5.50 -9.53
CA VAL A 45 1.87 -4.42 -9.87
C VAL A 45 3.11 -4.61 -9.02
N ALA A 46 4.25 -4.83 -9.66
CA ALA A 46 5.53 -4.97 -8.97
C ALA A 46 6.67 -4.58 -9.90
N PHE A 47 7.70 -3.95 -9.37
CA PHE A 47 8.93 -3.72 -10.10
C PHE A 47 10.15 -3.89 -9.19
N PHE A 48 11.26 -4.29 -9.82
CA PHE A 48 12.59 -4.29 -9.24
C PHE A 48 13.54 -3.75 -10.29
N SER A 49 14.20 -2.64 -9.96
CA SER A 49 15.13 -1.95 -10.84
C SER A 49 16.43 -1.61 -10.11
N TYR A 50 17.52 -1.48 -10.87
CA TYR A 50 18.85 -1.25 -10.34
C TYR A 50 19.67 -0.30 -11.23
N LEU A 51 20.67 0.36 -10.62
CA LEU A 51 21.62 1.16 -11.37
C LEU A 51 22.53 0.24 -12.18
N THR A 52 22.61 0.45 -13.49
CA THR A 52 23.57 -0.26 -14.36
C THR A 52 24.98 0.33 -14.21
N ASP A 53 25.05 1.66 -14.23
CA ASP A 53 26.29 2.41 -14.20
C ASP A 53 26.42 3.17 -12.88
N ASN A 54 27.66 3.49 -12.51
CA ASN A 54 27.93 4.34 -11.37
C ASN A 54 27.43 5.77 -11.62
N ILE A 55 26.89 6.41 -10.59
CA ILE A 55 26.60 7.84 -10.62
C ILE A 55 27.76 8.54 -9.92
N VAL A 56 28.56 9.29 -10.68
CA VAL A 56 29.74 10.00 -10.19
C VAL A 56 29.44 11.48 -10.09
N ASN A 57 29.68 12.06 -8.91
CA ASN A 57 29.48 13.47 -8.58
C ASN A 57 28.15 14.05 -9.08
N PRO A 58 27.01 13.46 -8.68
CA PRO A 58 25.71 13.93 -9.12
C PRO A 58 25.40 15.33 -8.59
N PRO A 59 24.78 16.21 -9.38
CA PRO A 59 24.24 17.46 -8.85
C PRO A 59 23.01 17.20 -7.95
N VAL A 60 22.75 18.12 -7.02
CA VAL A 60 21.49 18.16 -6.25
C VAL A 60 20.29 18.29 -7.22
N GLY A 61 19.21 17.58 -6.91
CA GLY A 61 17.99 17.52 -7.74
C GLY A 61 18.07 16.47 -8.86
N THR A 62 19.15 15.68 -8.93
CA THR A 62 19.25 14.60 -9.91
C THR A 62 18.21 13.53 -9.60
N ARG A 63 17.27 13.31 -10.53
CA ARG A 63 16.43 12.11 -10.52
C ARG A 63 17.28 10.89 -10.83
N VAL A 64 17.18 9.87 -9.99
CA VAL A 64 17.93 8.62 -10.14
C VAL A 64 17.19 7.71 -11.12
N THR A 65 17.81 7.40 -12.24
CA THR A 65 17.25 6.51 -13.26
C THR A 65 17.86 5.12 -13.15
N PHE A 66 17.10 4.16 -12.65
CA PHE A 66 17.49 2.75 -12.60
C PHE A 66 17.13 2.08 -13.93
N ARG A 67 18.12 1.91 -14.80
CA ARG A 67 17.94 1.38 -16.16
C ARG A 67 17.88 -0.15 -16.21
N GLY A 68 18.50 -0.81 -15.25
CA GLY A 68 18.40 -2.26 -15.09
C GLY A 68 17.04 -2.59 -14.50
N VAL A 69 16.32 -3.53 -15.09
CA VAL A 69 14.97 -3.92 -14.65
C VAL A 69 14.81 -5.42 -14.81
N ASP A 70 14.68 -6.12 -13.67
CA ASP A 70 14.44 -7.57 -13.66
C ASP A 70 12.95 -7.89 -13.54
N VAL A 71 12.18 -7.02 -12.87
CA VAL A 71 10.73 -7.17 -12.69
C VAL A 71 10.04 -5.86 -13.05
N ASN A 72 8.96 -5.92 -13.84
CA ASN A 72 8.09 -4.78 -14.14
C ASN A 72 6.66 -5.24 -14.44
N THR A 73 6.11 -6.08 -13.57
CA THR A 73 4.73 -6.57 -13.66
C THR A 73 3.75 -5.39 -13.58
N GLY A 74 2.84 -5.32 -14.54
CA GLY A 74 1.92 -4.19 -14.69
C GLY A 74 2.52 -2.98 -15.42
N SER A 75 3.78 -3.05 -15.87
CA SER A 75 4.48 -2.03 -16.68
C SER A 75 4.39 -0.62 -16.08
N ALA A 76 4.43 -0.53 -14.75
CA ALA A 76 4.23 0.71 -14.02
C ALA A 76 5.51 1.54 -13.86
N TYR A 77 6.69 0.92 -13.99
CA TYR A 77 7.99 1.61 -13.90
C TYR A 77 8.58 1.90 -15.29
N ASP A 78 8.99 3.13 -15.53
CA ASP A 78 9.68 3.57 -16.74
C ASP A 78 11.19 3.71 -16.48
N ALA A 79 11.97 2.78 -17.01
CA ALA A 79 13.43 2.72 -16.89
C ALA A 79 14.17 3.86 -17.60
N THR A 80 13.50 4.60 -18.49
CA THR A 80 14.10 5.75 -19.17
C THR A 80 14.07 6.98 -18.27
N THR A 81 13.01 7.14 -17.50
CA THR A 81 12.77 8.31 -16.66
C THR A 81 13.04 8.07 -15.18
N GLY A 82 13.10 6.82 -14.72
CA GLY A 82 13.23 6.46 -13.31
C GLY A 82 11.94 6.60 -12.52
N VAL A 83 10.80 6.69 -13.20
CA VAL A 83 9.51 7.03 -12.58
C VAL A 83 8.60 5.81 -12.57
N PHE A 84 8.06 5.49 -11.40
CA PHE A 84 6.90 4.63 -11.25
C PHE A 84 5.62 5.47 -11.36
N THR A 85 4.65 5.03 -12.16
CA THR A 85 3.32 5.64 -12.27
C THR A 85 2.27 4.62 -11.85
N ALA A 86 1.50 4.93 -10.80
CA ALA A 86 0.49 4.03 -10.27
C ALA A 86 -0.59 3.70 -11.33
N PRO A 87 -0.72 2.43 -11.77
CA PRO A 87 -1.71 2.07 -12.79
C PRO A 87 -3.12 1.96 -12.20
N VAL A 88 -3.22 1.74 -10.88
CA VAL A 88 -4.46 1.64 -10.10
C VAL A 88 -4.36 2.35 -8.76
N PRO A 89 -5.48 2.83 -8.19
CA PRO A 89 -5.49 3.30 -6.83
C PRO A 89 -5.27 2.14 -5.84
N GLY A 90 -4.46 2.37 -4.81
CA GLY A 90 -4.12 1.32 -3.85
C GLY A 90 -3.16 1.75 -2.77
N VAL A 91 -2.77 0.78 -1.94
CA VAL A 91 -1.63 0.90 -1.02
C VAL A 91 -0.43 0.22 -1.65
N TYR A 92 0.68 0.95 -1.72
CA TYR A 92 1.92 0.47 -2.33
C TYR A 92 3.04 0.49 -1.30
N SER A 93 3.91 -0.52 -1.37
CA SER A 93 5.19 -0.55 -0.65
C SER A 93 6.32 -0.22 -1.61
N PHE A 94 7.25 0.63 -1.17
CA PHE A 94 8.50 0.91 -1.89
C PHE A 94 9.70 0.66 -0.99
N ALA A 95 10.77 0.16 -1.58
CA ALA A 95 12.05 -0.06 -0.91
C ALA A 95 13.19 0.45 -1.77
N PHE A 96 14.14 1.13 -1.14
CA PHE A 96 15.34 1.64 -1.78
C PHE A 96 16.57 1.19 -1.00
N THR A 97 17.60 0.79 -1.72
CA THR A 97 18.94 0.53 -1.20
C THR A 97 19.94 1.31 -2.02
N ALA A 98 20.85 2.02 -1.36
CA ALA A 98 22.01 2.63 -1.98
C ALA A 98 23.29 2.10 -1.36
N SER A 99 24.32 1.98 -2.21
CA SER A 99 25.67 1.69 -1.77
C SER A 99 26.63 2.74 -2.33
N VAL A 100 27.52 3.23 -1.48
CA VAL A 100 28.69 4.02 -1.88
C VAL A 100 29.97 3.22 -1.54
N PRO A 101 30.96 3.18 -2.45
CA PRO A 101 32.21 2.48 -2.25
C PRO A 101 33.09 3.19 -1.21
N PRO A 102 34.22 2.56 -0.80
CA PRO A 102 35.19 3.18 0.11
C PRO A 102 35.77 4.49 -0.42
N GLU A 103 35.38 5.62 0.18
CA GLU A 103 35.81 6.95 -0.24
C GLU A 103 36.70 7.63 0.83
N LYS A 104 37.90 8.06 0.39
CA LYS A 104 38.95 8.60 1.28
C LYS A 104 38.74 10.05 1.70
N SER A 105 37.79 10.76 1.08
CA SER A 105 37.48 12.16 1.34
C SER A 105 36.04 12.33 1.81
N ASP A 106 35.72 13.54 2.25
CA ASP A 106 34.35 13.99 2.44
C ASP A 106 33.39 13.57 1.33
N HIS A 107 32.37 12.80 1.72
CA HIS A 107 31.25 12.36 0.89
C HIS A 107 30.02 12.24 1.81
N ASP A 108 29.05 13.13 1.60
CA ASP A 108 27.71 12.99 2.17
C ASP A 108 26.76 12.99 0.97
N ILE A 109 25.87 12.01 0.89
CA ILE A 109 24.85 11.94 -0.16
C ILE A 109 23.51 11.48 0.39
N HIS A 110 22.48 12.28 0.10
CA HIS A 110 21.12 12.03 0.58
C HIS A 110 20.17 11.80 -0.59
N PHE A 111 19.32 10.79 -0.43
CA PHE A 111 18.28 10.40 -1.36
C PHE A 111 16.92 10.59 -0.72
N VAL A 112 15.96 10.98 -1.56
CA VAL A 112 14.55 11.06 -1.21
C VAL A 112 13.71 10.29 -2.19
N LEU A 113 12.69 9.60 -1.67
CA LEU A 113 11.59 9.14 -2.49
C LEU A 113 10.56 10.25 -2.56
N LYS A 114 10.21 10.65 -3.78
CA LYS A 114 9.19 11.66 -4.06
C LYS A 114 7.90 10.99 -4.53
N LYS A 115 6.77 11.34 -3.94
CA LYS A 115 5.42 11.08 -4.45
C LYS A 115 4.81 12.40 -4.91
N ASN A 116 4.56 12.54 -6.22
CA ASN A 116 4.06 13.78 -6.82
C ASN A 116 4.83 15.05 -6.36
N GLY A 117 6.13 14.92 -6.13
CA GLY A 117 7.02 16.00 -5.64
C GLY A 117 7.12 16.16 -4.12
N ARG A 118 6.22 15.56 -3.33
CA ARG A 118 6.32 15.49 -1.87
C ARG A 118 7.27 14.39 -1.45
N GLN A 119 8.06 14.59 -0.41
CA GLN A 119 8.97 13.58 0.13
C GLN A 119 8.19 12.55 0.98
N GLU A 120 8.50 11.26 0.83
CA GLU A 120 7.85 10.16 1.58
C GLU A 120 8.88 9.17 2.18
N MET A 121 10.16 9.30 1.83
CA MET A 121 11.26 8.49 2.34
C MET A 121 12.55 9.31 2.28
N TYR A 122 13.46 9.05 3.21
CA TYR A 122 14.76 9.69 3.28
C TYR A 122 15.85 8.67 3.60
N VAL A 123 16.92 8.66 2.81
CA VAL A 123 18.08 7.79 2.99
C VAL A 123 19.34 8.62 2.85
N PHE A 124 20.26 8.51 3.80
CA PHE A 124 21.51 9.28 3.79
C PHE A 124 22.71 8.35 3.98
N LEU A 125 23.77 8.62 3.24
CA LEU A 125 25.03 7.91 3.27
C LEU A 125 26.12 8.93 3.58
N ASP A 126 26.24 9.25 4.87
CA ASP A 126 27.15 10.27 5.36
C ASP A 126 28.44 9.66 5.89
N GLY A 127 29.53 10.37 5.65
CA GLY A 127 30.79 10.18 6.35
C GLY A 127 31.88 9.45 5.58
N HIS A 128 33.11 9.56 6.08
CA HIS A 128 34.29 9.07 5.38
C HIS A 128 34.57 7.67 5.88
N THR A 129 34.52 6.70 4.98
CA THR A 129 34.67 5.30 5.34
C THR A 129 35.67 4.62 4.43
N GLN A 130 36.56 3.85 5.04
CA GLN A 130 37.46 2.93 4.32
C GLN A 130 36.74 1.65 3.88
N PHE A 131 35.45 1.54 4.20
CA PHE A 131 34.58 0.41 3.90
C PHE A 131 33.37 0.87 3.08
N TRP A 132 32.74 -0.08 2.39
CA TRP A 132 31.46 0.13 1.73
C TRP A 132 30.41 0.64 2.72
N LEU A 133 29.69 1.69 2.32
CA LEU A 133 28.53 2.17 3.05
C LEU A 133 27.28 1.77 2.28
N GLN A 134 26.42 0.98 2.92
CA GLN A 134 25.12 0.61 2.38
C GLN A 134 24.02 1.05 3.34
N ARG A 135 22.95 1.60 2.78
CA ARG A 135 21.75 2.02 3.50
C ARG A 135 20.51 1.63 2.72
N SER A 136 19.46 1.32 3.45
CA SER A 136 18.16 1.01 2.90
C SER A 136 17.06 1.66 3.72
N SER A 137 15.91 1.86 3.11
CA SER A 137 14.68 2.27 3.78
C SER A 137 13.48 1.76 3.00
N ASN A 138 12.36 1.68 3.70
CA ASN A 138 11.06 1.24 3.19
C ASN A 138 10.01 2.32 3.46
N THR A 139 8.96 2.39 2.64
CA THR A 139 7.80 3.25 2.89
C THR A 139 6.54 2.60 2.35
N VAL A 140 5.41 2.88 2.98
CA VAL A 140 4.10 2.42 2.53
C VAL A 140 3.22 3.64 2.31
N VAL A 141 2.67 3.79 1.11
CA VAL A 141 1.95 4.99 0.69
C VAL A 141 0.65 4.65 -0.01
N HIS A 142 -0.35 5.52 0.16
CA HIS A 142 -1.51 5.53 -0.73
C HIS A 142 -1.17 6.19 -2.06
N LEU A 143 -1.50 5.55 -3.17
CA LEU A 143 -1.44 6.16 -4.49
C LEU A 143 -2.81 6.13 -5.15
N ASN A 144 -3.18 7.20 -5.83
CA ASN A 144 -4.23 7.21 -6.83
C ASN A 144 -3.66 6.79 -8.18
N LYS A 145 -4.52 6.35 -9.10
CA LYS A 145 -4.12 6.11 -10.48
C LYS A 145 -3.51 7.38 -11.08
N GLY A 146 -2.32 7.25 -11.66
CA GLY A 146 -1.56 8.36 -12.25
C GLY A 146 -0.63 9.09 -11.28
N ASP A 147 -0.67 8.80 -9.98
CA ASP A 147 0.34 9.30 -9.05
C ASP A 147 1.72 8.76 -9.44
N THR A 148 2.73 9.61 -9.28
CA THR A 148 4.11 9.32 -9.70
C THR A 148 5.04 9.20 -8.50
N VAL A 149 5.97 8.25 -8.58
CA VAL A 149 6.96 7.97 -7.55
C VAL A 149 8.36 7.85 -8.16
N TRP A 150 9.37 8.54 -7.60
CA TRP A 150 10.76 8.43 -8.06
C TRP A 150 11.77 8.67 -6.93
N MET A 151 13.02 8.26 -7.15
CA MET A 151 14.15 8.61 -6.28
C MET A 151 14.89 9.85 -6.80
N GLU A 152 15.31 10.72 -5.90
CA GLU A 152 16.03 11.96 -6.22
C GLU A 152 17.15 12.21 -5.22
N ILE A 153 18.25 12.78 -5.70
CA ILE A 153 19.38 13.19 -4.86
C ILE A 153 19.07 14.57 -4.29
N GLN A 154 18.84 14.64 -2.98
CA GLN A 154 18.44 15.86 -2.28
C GLN A 154 19.63 16.67 -1.80
N TRP A 155 20.74 16.03 -1.46
CA TRP A 155 21.92 16.68 -0.90
C TRP A 155 23.19 15.96 -1.31
N VAL A 156 24.25 16.73 -1.56
CA VAL A 156 25.60 16.22 -1.81
C VAL A 156 26.64 17.15 -1.18
N LYS A 157 27.64 16.56 -0.52
CA LYS A 157 28.85 17.24 -0.06
C LYS A 157 30.08 16.43 -0.48
N GLY A 158 31.08 17.09 -1.04
CA GLY A 158 32.33 16.45 -1.45
C GLY A 158 32.19 15.52 -2.66
N SER A 159 33.16 14.62 -2.85
CA SER A 159 33.20 13.71 -4.00
C SER A 159 32.35 12.48 -3.71
N ASN A 160 31.38 12.19 -4.56
CA ASN A 160 30.41 11.12 -4.33
C ASN A 160 30.37 10.16 -5.51
N THR A 161 30.38 8.85 -5.22
CA THR A 161 30.12 7.81 -6.22
C THR A 161 29.04 6.88 -5.70
N VAL A 162 27.90 6.82 -6.37
CA VAL A 162 26.85 5.84 -6.08
C VAL A 162 27.11 4.62 -6.93
N ALA A 163 27.21 3.45 -6.30
CA ALA A 163 27.60 2.25 -6.99
C ALA A 163 26.43 1.64 -7.79
N GLY A 164 26.68 1.46 -9.08
CA GLY A 164 25.86 0.66 -9.98
C GLY A 164 26.32 -0.80 -10.02
N HIS A 165 25.63 -1.59 -10.83
CA HIS A 165 25.85 -3.02 -11.00
C HIS A 165 27.19 -3.34 -11.68
N GLY A 166 27.92 -4.35 -11.18
CA GLY A 166 29.10 -4.88 -11.85
C GLY A 166 30.38 -4.05 -11.85
N ASN A 167 30.36 -2.84 -11.28
CA ASN A 167 31.39 -1.82 -11.59
C ASN A 167 32.59 -1.75 -10.63
N PHE A 168 32.59 -2.45 -9.49
CA PHE A 168 33.67 -2.32 -8.49
C PHE A 168 34.43 -3.60 -8.21
N ASP A 169 33.74 -4.72 -7.99
CA ASP A 169 34.36 -5.94 -7.47
C ASP A 169 34.37 -7.10 -8.48
N GLY A 170 34.08 -6.82 -9.76
CA GLY A 170 34.05 -7.83 -10.83
C GLY A 170 32.93 -8.88 -10.68
N GLY A 171 31.97 -8.64 -9.78
CA GLY A 171 30.83 -9.53 -9.52
C GLY A 171 29.49 -8.95 -9.98
N ASP A 172 28.50 -9.83 -10.13
CA ASP A 172 27.13 -9.52 -10.62
C ASP A 172 26.23 -8.90 -9.52
N GLN A 173 26.76 -7.92 -8.78
CA GLN A 173 26.14 -7.39 -7.57
C GLN A 173 25.24 -6.18 -7.86
N TYR A 174 24.01 -6.22 -7.38
CA TYR A 174 23.07 -5.09 -7.42
C TYR A 174 23.32 -4.14 -6.23
N HIS A 175 24.29 -3.24 -6.37
CA HIS A 175 24.68 -2.34 -5.27
C HIS A 175 23.61 -1.31 -4.88
N THR A 176 22.97 -0.68 -5.87
CA THR A 176 21.92 0.33 -5.65
C THR A 176 20.70 -0.04 -6.47
N HIS A 177 19.57 -0.21 -5.78
CA HIS A 177 18.34 -0.70 -6.37
C HIS A 177 17.09 -0.06 -5.76
N PHE A 178 16.04 0.02 -6.56
CA PHE A 178 14.74 0.56 -6.20
C PHE A 178 13.65 -0.42 -6.60
N SER A 179 12.71 -0.65 -5.69
CA SER A 179 11.65 -1.63 -5.90
C SER A 179 10.36 -1.18 -5.26
N GLY A 180 9.26 -1.74 -5.74
CA GLY A 180 7.97 -1.50 -5.12
C GLY A 180 6.88 -2.36 -5.72
N PHE A 181 5.79 -2.51 -4.98
CA PHE A 181 4.66 -3.35 -5.36
C PHE A 181 3.36 -2.85 -4.75
N LEU A 182 2.24 -3.20 -5.38
CA LEU A 182 0.91 -3.02 -4.84
C LEU A 182 0.66 -4.04 -3.73
N ILE A 183 0.35 -3.58 -2.53
CA ILE A 183 -0.07 -4.45 -1.41
C ILE A 183 -1.51 -4.88 -1.63
N HIS A 184 -2.41 -3.92 -1.84
CA HIS A 184 -3.80 -4.17 -2.17
C HIS A 184 -4.39 -2.98 -2.94
N ASP A 185 -5.26 -3.27 -3.91
CA ASP A 185 -6.01 -2.23 -4.60
C ASP A 185 -7.08 -1.61 -3.67
N ARG A 186 -7.50 -0.38 -3.98
CA ARG A 186 -8.78 0.14 -3.50
C ARG A 186 -9.81 -0.09 -4.60
N THR A 187 -10.40 -1.27 -4.66
CA THR A 187 -11.60 -1.46 -5.46
C THR A 187 -12.76 -0.71 -4.79
N MET A 188 -13.09 0.47 -5.31
CA MET A 188 -14.30 1.22 -4.92
C MET A 188 -15.53 0.49 -5.48
N LEU A 189 -16.14 -0.39 -4.69
CA LEU A 189 -17.43 -0.99 -5.03
C LEU A 189 -18.55 0.02 -4.73
N ILE A 190 -18.79 0.90 -5.69
CA ILE A 190 -20.03 1.70 -5.77
C ILE A 190 -21.14 0.75 -6.24
N LEU A 191 -21.73 -0.04 -5.32
CA LEU A 191 -22.96 -0.76 -5.62
C LEU A 191 -23.82 -1.09 -4.38
N LEU A 192 -23.73 -0.30 -3.31
CA LEU A 192 -24.63 -0.42 -2.16
C LEU A 192 -25.89 0.46 -2.27
N LEU A 193 -25.98 1.31 -3.31
CA LEU A 193 -27.06 2.30 -3.48
C LEU A 193 -28.32 1.77 -4.19
N LEU A 194 -28.30 0.56 -4.76
CA LEU A 194 -29.47 -0.01 -5.45
C LEU A 194 -30.36 -0.88 -4.54
N LEU A 195 -29.94 -1.14 -3.29
CA LEU A 195 -30.61 -2.09 -2.39
C LEU A 195 -31.92 -1.57 -1.75
N THR A 196 -32.25 -0.28 -1.85
CA THR A 196 -33.50 0.26 -1.25
C THR A 196 -34.72 0.24 -2.17
N ALA A 197 -34.61 -0.23 -3.42
CA ALA A 197 -35.70 -0.16 -4.39
C ALA A 197 -36.51 -1.46 -4.57
N CYS A 198 -36.00 -2.61 -4.13
CA CYS A 198 -36.61 -3.91 -4.45
C CYS A 198 -37.62 -4.44 -3.42
N ASP A 199 -37.68 -3.90 -2.19
CA ASP A 199 -38.64 -4.35 -1.17
C ASP A 199 -40.08 -3.84 -1.39
N GLY A 200 -40.31 -3.00 -2.41
CA GLY A 200 -41.59 -2.32 -2.65
C GLY A 200 -42.58 -3.01 -3.59
N LEU A 201 -42.25 -4.14 -4.24
CA LEU A 201 -43.07 -4.74 -5.31
C LEU A 201 -43.57 -6.15 -4.97
N MET A 202 -44.20 -6.31 -3.80
CA MET A 202 -45.11 -7.42 -3.57
C MET A 202 -46.50 -6.99 -4.03
N LEU A 203 -46.83 -7.20 -5.32
CA LEU A 203 -48.18 -7.00 -5.83
C LEU A 203 -49.06 -8.18 -5.40
N ASN A 204 -49.88 -7.94 -4.38
CA ASN A 204 -51.03 -8.79 -4.05
C ASN A 204 -52.06 -8.73 -5.19
N GLY A 205 -52.11 -9.78 -6.01
CA GLY A 205 -53.12 -9.94 -7.05
C GLY A 205 -54.24 -10.86 -6.58
N GLU A 206 -55.33 -10.28 -6.04
CA GLU A 206 -56.64 -10.94 -6.02
C GLU A 206 -57.57 -10.20 -6.99
N GLY A 207 -57.92 -10.86 -8.09
CA GLY A 207 -58.86 -10.35 -9.08
C GLY A 207 -59.10 -11.35 -10.20
N GLY A 208 -60.21 -12.08 -10.11
CA GLY A 208 -60.55 -13.17 -11.02
C GLY A 208 -61.09 -12.73 -12.39
N VAL A 209 -60.70 -13.56 -13.38
CA VAL A 209 -61.42 -14.02 -14.59
C VAL A 209 -61.77 -12.99 -15.68
N HIS A 210 -61.08 -13.10 -16.83
CA HIS A 210 -61.68 -13.54 -18.10
C HIS A 210 -60.60 -14.08 -19.05
N SER A 211 -60.88 -15.24 -19.65
CA SER A 211 -59.98 -16.04 -20.46
C SER A 211 -59.62 -15.35 -21.78
N ASP A 212 -58.47 -14.68 -21.79
CA ASP A 212 -57.69 -14.53 -23.00
C ASP A 212 -56.37 -15.29 -22.76
N THR A 213 -56.27 -16.49 -23.33
CA THR A 213 -55.12 -17.41 -23.13
C THR A 213 -53.79 -16.74 -23.47
N SER A 214 -53.80 -15.70 -24.31
CA SER A 214 -52.64 -14.86 -24.63
C SER A 214 -52.15 -14.07 -23.41
N VAL A 215 -53.06 -13.45 -22.65
CA VAL A 215 -52.72 -12.61 -21.49
C VAL A 215 -52.24 -13.46 -20.33
N GLU A 216 -52.88 -14.61 -20.06
CA GLU A 216 -52.39 -15.57 -19.05
C GLU A 216 -51.00 -16.11 -19.39
N HIS A 217 -50.73 -16.41 -20.67
CA HIS A 217 -49.41 -16.86 -21.10
C HIS A 217 -48.35 -15.78 -20.92
N GLN A 218 -48.68 -14.52 -21.23
CA GLN A 218 -47.79 -13.37 -21.01
C GLN A 218 -47.52 -13.13 -19.52
N ILE A 219 -48.53 -13.22 -18.65
CA ILE A 219 -48.36 -13.11 -17.19
C ILE A 219 -47.45 -14.22 -16.66
N ASN A 220 -47.65 -15.47 -17.09
CA ASN A 220 -46.82 -16.59 -16.66
C ASN A 220 -45.38 -16.47 -17.16
N SER A 221 -45.17 -15.99 -18.40
CA SER A 221 -43.84 -15.70 -18.94
C SER A 221 -43.15 -14.60 -18.12
N MET A 222 -43.89 -13.54 -17.79
CA MET A 222 -43.37 -12.42 -17.01
C MET A 222 -43.02 -12.83 -15.57
N MET A 223 -43.84 -13.68 -14.93
CA MET A 223 -43.53 -14.23 -13.61
C MET A 223 -42.26 -15.11 -13.64
N ALA A 224 -42.07 -15.90 -14.69
CA ALA A 224 -40.86 -16.71 -14.85
C ALA A 224 -39.59 -15.84 -15.01
N GLU A 225 -39.69 -14.76 -15.79
CA GLU A 225 -38.59 -13.80 -15.98
C GLU A 225 -38.27 -13.03 -14.69
N ILE A 226 -39.28 -12.59 -13.93
CA ILE A 226 -39.08 -11.93 -12.63
C ILE A 226 -38.40 -12.89 -11.64
N MET A 227 -38.83 -14.14 -11.57
CA MET A 227 -38.20 -15.14 -10.70
C MET A 227 -36.74 -15.40 -11.09
N GLN A 228 -36.42 -15.36 -12.39
CA GLN A 228 -35.04 -15.50 -12.85
C GLN A 228 -34.18 -14.30 -12.45
N LEU A 229 -34.67 -13.08 -12.66
CA LEU A 229 -33.99 -11.84 -12.25
C LEU A 229 -33.72 -11.81 -10.74
N GLN A 230 -34.69 -12.26 -9.93
CA GLN A 230 -34.51 -12.34 -8.48
C GLN A 230 -33.39 -13.31 -8.09
N ARG A 231 -33.26 -14.45 -8.78
CA ARG A 231 -32.16 -15.39 -8.56
C ARG A 231 -30.81 -14.78 -8.95
N ASP A 232 -30.74 -14.16 -10.12
CA ASP A 232 -29.50 -13.56 -10.63
C ASP A 232 -28.99 -12.45 -9.70
N VAL A 233 -29.89 -11.61 -9.14
CA VAL A 233 -29.53 -10.59 -8.14
C VAL A 233 -29.03 -11.20 -6.83
N VAL A 234 -29.65 -12.29 -6.36
CA VAL A 234 -29.20 -13.00 -5.14
C VAL A 234 -27.82 -13.61 -5.33
N ASP A 235 -27.58 -14.25 -6.47
CA ASP A 235 -26.27 -14.84 -6.76
C ASP A 235 -25.20 -13.76 -6.98
N LEU A 236 -25.56 -12.63 -7.60
CA LEU A 236 -24.69 -11.46 -7.68
C LEU A 236 -24.33 -10.91 -6.30
N ASN A 237 -25.29 -10.84 -5.37
CA ASN A 237 -25.02 -10.42 -3.99
C ASN A 237 -24.06 -11.37 -3.27
N LYS A 238 -24.19 -12.69 -3.48
CA LYS A 238 -23.25 -13.68 -2.92
C LYS A 238 -21.85 -13.52 -3.53
N GLU A 239 -21.76 -13.26 -4.83
CA GLU A 239 -20.49 -13.02 -5.50
C GLU A 239 -19.82 -11.71 -5.07
N ILE A 240 -20.58 -10.65 -4.81
CA ILE A 240 -20.07 -9.39 -4.26
C ILE A 240 -19.60 -9.60 -2.81
N ALA A 241 -20.36 -10.35 -2.01
CA ALA A 241 -19.97 -10.69 -0.65
C ALA A 241 -18.68 -11.52 -0.60
N SER A 242 -18.47 -12.43 -1.55
CA SER A 242 -17.22 -13.19 -1.65
C SER A 242 -16.05 -12.37 -2.24
N MET A 243 -16.32 -11.34 -3.05
CA MET A 243 -15.29 -10.37 -3.42
C MET A 243 -14.81 -9.53 -2.23
N ASN A 244 -15.71 -9.17 -1.31
CA ASN A 244 -15.36 -8.51 -0.04
C ASN A 244 -14.70 -9.45 0.98
N SER A 245 -14.59 -10.76 0.71
CA SER A 245 -13.93 -11.73 1.58
C SER A 245 -12.51 -12.08 1.15
N LYS A 246 -11.92 -11.39 0.15
CA LYS A 246 -10.46 -11.36 0.02
C LYS A 246 -9.89 -10.65 1.24
N ASP A 247 -8.74 -11.11 1.71
CA ASP A 247 -8.05 -10.65 2.93
C ASP A 247 -8.35 -9.19 3.29
N PRO A 248 -8.72 -8.88 4.55
CA PRO A 248 -8.98 -7.50 4.91
C PRO A 248 -7.75 -6.66 4.60
N ASN A 249 -7.95 -5.57 3.88
CA ASN A 249 -6.88 -4.62 3.57
C ASN A 249 -6.34 -4.04 4.89
N VAL A 250 -5.14 -4.48 5.28
CA VAL A 250 -4.47 -4.05 6.51
C VAL A 250 -3.06 -3.61 6.16
N ALA A 251 -2.80 -2.32 6.36
CA ALA A 251 -1.48 -1.74 6.16
C ALA A 251 -1.36 -0.45 6.96
N PHE A 252 -0.17 -0.17 7.49
CA PHE A 252 0.13 1.10 8.12
C PHE A 252 1.54 1.58 7.81
N PHE A 253 1.70 2.90 7.83
CA PHE A 253 2.98 3.61 7.82
C PHE A 253 2.91 4.71 8.87
N SER A 254 3.86 4.68 9.79
CA SER A 254 3.93 5.60 10.90
C SER A 254 5.35 6.09 11.12
N TYR A 255 5.51 7.31 11.61
CA TYR A 255 6.82 7.92 11.85
C TYR A 255 6.86 8.67 13.18
N LEU A 256 8.06 8.81 13.74
CA LEU A 256 8.28 9.64 14.92
C LEU A 256 8.10 11.10 14.51
N THR A 257 7.24 11.85 15.21
CA THR A 257 7.08 13.31 15.02
C THR A 257 8.17 14.07 15.74
N ASP A 258 8.49 13.62 16.94
CA ASP A 258 9.44 14.26 17.85
C ASP A 258 10.65 13.37 18.09
N ASN A 259 11.77 13.99 18.44
CA ASN A 259 12.97 13.26 18.82
C ASN A 259 12.76 12.49 20.12
N ILE A 260 13.28 11.27 20.19
CA ILE A 260 13.43 10.55 21.46
C ILE A 260 14.85 10.81 21.96
N VAL A 261 14.98 11.64 23.00
CA VAL A 261 16.27 12.03 23.57
C VAL A 261 16.54 11.23 24.83
N ASN A 262 17.71 10.62 24.90
CA ASN A 262 18.23 9.80 25.99
C ASN A 262 17.21 8.78 26.53
N PRO A 263 16.71 7.87 25.68
CA PRO A 263 15.73 6.87 26.08
C PRO A 263 16.29 5.94 27.16
N SER A 264 15.43 5.54 28.09
CA SER A 264 15.72 4.47 29.04
C SER A 264 15.47 3.10 28.40
N ALA A 265 16.15 2.06 28.88
CA ALA A 265 15.82 0.69 28.52
C ALA A 265 14.33 0.37 28.84
N GLY A 266 13.65 -0.30 27.91
CA GLY A 266 12.21 -0.56 27.97
C GLY A 266 11.33 0.57 27.41
N THR A 267 11.92 1.62 26.82
CA THR A 267 11.13 2.70 26.21
C THR A 267 10.38 2.17 24.99
N ARG A 268 9.06 2.09 25.08
CA ARG A 268 8.18 1.84 23.93
C ARG A 268 8.19 3.06 23.01
N MET A 269 8.40 2.83 21.72
CA MET A 269 8.38 3.89 20.71
C MET A 269 6.95 4.15 20.25
N THR A 270 6.49 5.40 20.35
CA THR A 270 5.17 5.82 19.84
C THR A 270 5.33 6.68 18.60
N PHE A 271 5.02 6.11 17.42
CA PHE A 271 5.06 6.82 16.14
C PHE A 271 3.71 7.50 15.94
N ARG A 272 3.64 8.80 16.29
CA ARG A 272 2.40 9.59 16.28
C ARG A 272 2.03 10.11 14.89
N GLY A 273 3.02 10.28 14.01
CA GLY A 273 2.77 10.60 12.61
C GLY A 273 2.28 9.36 11.89
N VAL A 274 1.18 9.46 11.15
CA VAL A 274 0.56 8.32 10.45
C VAL A 274 0.06 8.79 9.09
N ASP A 275 0.64 8.25 8.02
CA ASP A 275 0.21 8.53 6.65
C ASP A 275 -0.68 7.42 6.07
N VAL A 276 -0.51 6.19 6.55
CA VAL A 276 -1.32 5.03 6.16
C VAL A 276 -1.76 4.30 7.42
N ASN A 277 -3.06 3.96 7.52
CA ASN A 277 -3.62 3.11 8.57
C ASN A 277 -4.87 2.38 8.06
N THR A 278 -4.73 1.70 6.92
CA THR A 278 -5.82 0.91 6.33
C THR A 278 -6.15 -0.27 7.25
N GLY A 279 -7.43 -0.50 7.51
CA GLY A 279 -7.88 -1.47 8.50
C GLY A 279 -7.81 -0.99 9.95
N SER A 280 -7.28 0.22 10.21
CA SER A 280 -7.22 0.85 11.53
C SER A 280 -6.61 -0.04 12.63
N ALA A 281 -5.61 -0.84 12.25
CA ALA A 281 -4.97 -1.83 13.12
C ALA A 281 -3.83 -1.23 13.96
N TYR A 282 -3.32 -0.05 13.60
CA TYR A 282 -2.27 0.64 14.36
C TYR A 282 -2.85 1.78 15.21
N ASP A 283 -2.50 1.80 16.49
CA ASP A 283 -2.83 2.87 17.43
C ASP A 283 -1.63 3.79 17.66
N ALA A 284 -1.71 4.99 17.06
CA ALA A 284 -0.68 6.02 17.15
C ALA A 284 -0.45 6.57 18.57
N THR A 285 -1.42 6.40 19.47
CA THR A 285 -1.29 6.88 20.85
C THR A 285 -0.41 5.96 21.70
N THR A 286 -0.44 4.66 21.40
CA THR A 286 0.30 3.62 22.13
C THR A 286 1.51 3.07 21.37
N GLY A 287 1.58 3.30 20.05
CA GLY A 287 2.63 2.73 19.19
C GLY A 287 2.41 1.25 18.86
N VAL A 288 1.20 0.73 19.08
CA VAL A 288 0.89 -0.70 19.00
C VAL A 288 0.05 -1.01 17.78
N PHE A 289 0.51 -1.97 16.98
CA PHE A 289 -0.31 -2.68 16.00
C PHE A 289 -1.03 -3.86 16.66
N THR A 290 -2.33 -4.02 16.42
CA THR A 290 -3.12 -5.17 16.87
C THR A 290 -3.67 -5.91 15.67
N ALA A 291 -3.34 -7.18 15.51
CA ALA A 291 -3.77 -7.98 14.37
C ALA A 291 -5.31 -8.11 14.32
N PRO A 292 -5.99 -7.58 13.29
CA PRO A 292 -7.45 -7.64 13.21
C PRO A 292 -7.97 -9.02 12.80
N VAL A 293 -7.13 -9.82 12.12
CA VAL A 293 -7.41 -11.19 11.67
C VAL A 293 -6.17 -12.06 11.86
N PRO A 294 -6.31 -13.39 11.91
CA PRO A 294 -5.17 -14.30 11.79
C PRO A 294 -4.55 -14.22 10.40
N GLY A 295 -3.22 -14.32 10.31
CA GLY A 295 -2.53 -14.30 9.03
C GLY A 295 -1.03 -14.03 9.12
N VAL A 296 -0.39 -13.91 7.96
CA VAL A 296 1.03 -13.60 7.83
C VAL A 296 1.20 -12.11 7.57
N TYR A 297 1.98 -11.44 8.42
CA TYR A 297 2.22 -10.00 8.36
C TYR A 297 3.69 -9.70 8.10
N SER A 298 3.95 -8.67 7.30
CA SER A 298 5.27 -8.07 7.11
C SER A 298 5.39 -6.82 7.96
N PHE A 299 6.54 -6.62 8.60
CA PHE A 299 6.88 -5.40 9.33
C PHE A 299 8.25 -4.88 8.88
N ALA A 300 8.38 -3.56 8.83
CA ALA A 300 9.62 -2.87 8.48
C ALA A 300 9.84 -1.70 9.44
N PHE A 301 11.08 -1.56 9.91
CA PHE A 301 11.51 -0.50 10.81
C PHE A 301 12.80 0.14 10.30
N THR A 302 12.83 1.48 10.31
CA THR A 302 14.02 2.28 10.04
C THR A 302 14.27 3.21 11.21
N ALA A 303 15.47 3.20 11.76
CA ALA A 303 15.93 4.13 12.79
C ALA A 303 17.03 5.04 12.24
N SER A 304 16.96 6.32 12.60
CA SER A 304 18.00 7.31 12.31
C SER A 304 18.48 8.00 13.60
N VAL A 305 19.80 8.14 13.74
CA VAL A 305 20.46 8.77 14.88
C VAL A 305 21.42 9.85 14.36
N PRO A 306 21.38 11.09 14.89
CA PRO A 306 22.20 12.21 14.44
C PRO A 306 23.61 12.20 15.05
N PHE A 307 24.48 13.02 14.45
CA PHE A 307 25.93 13.13 14.71
C PHE A 307 26.35 13.64 16.11
N GLU A 308 25.42 14.12 16.95
CA GLU A 308 25.75 14.80 18.22
C GLU A 308 25.84 13.86 19.44
N THR A 309 25.93 12.56 19.21
CA THR A 309 25.81 11.55 20.26
C THR A 309 27.17 10.89 20.54
N SER A 310 27.99 11.54 21.37
CA SER A 310 29.27 10.98 21.81
C SER A 310 29.05 9.67 22.60
N ASN A 311 29.67 8.58 22.16
CA ASN A 311 29.55 7.23 22.75
C ASN A 311 28.14 6.66 22.77
N HIS A 312 27.47 6.62 21.62
CA HIS A 312 26.11 6.11 21.52
C HIS A 312 26.10 4.61 21.18
N GLY A 313 25.33 3.86 21.94
CA GLY A 313 24.92 2.51 21.62
C GLY A 313 23.44 2.41 21.90
N ILE A 314 22.64 2.11 20.87
CA ILE A 314 21.20 1.99 21.01
C ILE A 314 20.68 0.85 20.17
N HIS A 315 19.87 0.02 20.81
CA HIS A 315 19.24 -1.11 20.17
C HIS A 315 17.74 -0.87 20.06
N PHE A 316 17.11 -1.58 19.13
CA PHE A 316 15.67 -1.57 18.91
C PHE A 316 15.20 -2.99 18.71
N VAL A 317 14.05 -3.33 19.27
CA VAL A 317 13.40 -4.62 19.06
C VAL A 317 11.98 -4.44 18.59
N LEU A 318 11.58 -5.30 17.66
CA LEU A 318 10.17 -5.55 17.39
C LEU A 318 9.68 -6.58 18.38
N MET A 319 8.66 -6.20 19.13
CA MET A 319 8.01 -7.03 20.14
C MET A 319 6.76 -7.65 19.53
N LYS A 320 6.53 -8.95 19.74
CA LYS A 320 5.26 -9.64 19.52
C LYS A 320 4.78 -10.22 20.84
N ASN A 321 3.65 -9.74 21.35
CA ASN A 321 3.08 -10.19 22.63
C ASN A 321 4.10 -10.24 23.79
N GLY A 322 5.07 -9.31 23.80
CA GLY A 322 6.13 -9.24 24.81
C GLY A 322 7.40 -10.06 24.51
N MET A 323 7.47 -10.78 23.39
CA MET A 323 8.67 -11.51 22.95
C MET A 323 9.39 -10.78 21.81
N HIS A 324 10.71 -10.90 21.74
CA HIS A 324 11.53 -10.27 20.70
C HIS A 324 11.46 -11.06 19.38
N GLU A 325 11.12 -10.41 18.27
CA GLU A 325 11.03 -11.03 16.94
C GLU A 325 12.04 -10.45 15.92
N MET A 326 12.50 -9.22 16.13
CA MET A 326 13.50 -8.56 15.28
C MET A 326 14.40 -7.71 16.16
N TYR A 327 15.69 -7.62 15.81
CA TYR A 327 16.69 -6.83 16.55
C TYR A 327 17.46 -5.92 15.60
N VAL A 328 17.59 -4.65 15.95
CA VAL A 328 18.39 -3.65 15.23
C VAL A 328 19.34 -2.99 16.20
N PHE A 329 20.62 -2.92 15.84
CA PHE A 329 21.63 -2.25 16.64
C PHE A 329 22.21 -1.06 15.87
N LEU A 330 22.24 0.11 16.50
CA LEU A 330 22.97 1.30 16.07
C LEU A 330 24.01 1.63 17.14
N ASP A 331 25.09 0.85 17.11
CA ASP A 331 26.27 1.11 17.92
C ASP A 331 27.30 1.87 17.08
N GLY A 332 27.81 2.96 17.62
CA GLY A 332 28.80 3.75 16.89
C GLY A 332 29.39 4.90 17.67
N HIS A 333 30.68 5.11 17.46
CA HIS A 333 31.34 6.37 17.75
C HIS A 333 31.56 7.07 16.42
N THR A 334 30.59 7.88 16.00
CA THR A 334 30.67 8.58 14.72
C THR A 334 30.20 10.03 14.85
N GLN A 335 30.83 10.91 14.08
CA GLN A 335 30.41 12.30 13.88
C GLN A 335 29.43 12.45 12.70
N PHE A 336 28.87 11.34 12.22
CA PHE A 336 27.98 11.28 11.07
C PHE A 336 26.65 10.66 11.49
N TRP A 337 25.60 10.96 10.73
CA TRP A 337 24.33 10.31 10.92
C TRP A 337 24.41 8.80 10.70
N LEU A 338 23.68 8.04 11.51
CA LEU A 338 23.49 6.61 11.31
C LEU A 338 22.04 6.31 10.98
N GLN A 339 21.85 5.42 10.00
CA GLN A 339 20.55 4.86 9.66
C GLN A 339 20.67 3.35 9.54
N ARG A 340 19.72 2.62 10.11
CA ARG A 340 19.56 1.18 9.88
C ARG A 340 18.11 0.85 9.66
N SER A 341 17.89 -0.12 8.78
CA SER A 341 16.57 -0.66 8.49
C SER A 341 16.60 -2.17 8.65
N SER A 342 15.49 -2.74 9.11
CA SER A 342 15.29 -4.17 9.21
C SER A 342 13.83 -4.52 9.01
N ASN A 343 13.59 -5.69 8.43
CA ASN A 343 12.27 -6.19 8.09
C ASN A 343 12.10 -7.60 8.65
N THR A 344 10.88 -7.98 9.02
CA THR A 344 10.54 -9.34 9.47
C THR A 344 9.16 -9.75 8.98
N VAL A 345 8.92 -11.06 8.90
CA VAL A 345 7.63 -11.65 8.55
C VAL A 345 7.21 -12.56 9.69
N VAL A 346 6.02 -12.34 10.24
CA VAL A 346 5.50 -13.08 11.38
C VAL A 346 4.07 -13.50 11.15
N HIS A 347 3.71 -14.69 11.58
CA HIS A 347 2.31 -15.09 11.71
C HIS A 347 1.74 -14.48 12.98
N LEU A 348 0.54 -13.90 12.91
CA LEU A 348 -0.18 -13.32 14.04
C LEU A 348 -1.58 -13.95 14.13
N ASN A 349 -2.04 -14.23 15.34
CA ASN A 349 -3.44 -14.49 15.60
C ASN A 349 -4.20 -13.17 15.79
N LYS A 350 -5.51 -13.19 15.58
CA LYS A 350 -6.36 -12.05 15.91
C LYS A 350 -6.15 -11.61 17.37
N GLY A 351 -5.85 -10.34 17.56
CA GLY A 351 -5.58 -9.74 18.88
C GLY A 351 -4.11 -9.78 19.31
N ASP A 352 -3.22 -10.47 18.58
CA ASP A 352 -1.78 -10.36 18.82
C ASP A 352 -1.32 -8.92 18.59
N THR A 353 -0.36 -8.49 19.41
CA THR A 353 0.14 -7.12 19.44
C THR A 353 1.59 -7.04 19.02
N VAL A 354 1.92 -6.01 18.23
CA VAL A 354 3.27 -5.74 17.73
C VAL A 354 3.65 -4.27 17.98
N TRP A 355 4.85 -4.01 18.50
CA TRP A 355 5.37 -2.65 18.70
C TRP A 355 6.90 -2.61 18.63
N MET A 356 7.46 -1.40 18.53
CA MET A 356 8.90 -1.18 18.65
C MET A 356 9.28 -0.72 20.06
N GLU A 357 10.38 -1.25 20.58
CA GLU A 357 10.91 -0.92 21.91
C GLU A 357 12.42 -0.71 21.85
N ILE A 358 12.94 0.12 22.75
CA ILE A 358 14.37 0.34 22.96
C ILE A 358 14.79 -0.50 24.17
N PRO A 359 15.33 -1.72 24.00
CA PRO A 359 15.62 -2.61 25.11
C PRO A 359 16.93 -2.23 25.81
N TRP A 360 17.79 -1.47 25.13
CA TRP A 360 19.09 -1.08 25.62
C TRP A 360 19.55 0.22 24.97
N ALA A 361 20.11 1.10 25.79
CA ALA A 361 20.79 2.31 25.36
C ALA A 361 21.95 2.61 26.31
N SER A 362 23.06 3.09 25.76
CA SER A 362 24.25 3.53 26.50
C SER A 362 24.80 4.82 25.90
N GLY A 363 25.26 5.72 26.76
CA GLY A 363 25.71 7.07 26.40
C GLY A 363 24.57 8.01 26.05
N SER A 364 24.91 9.14 25.42
CA SER A 364 23.91 10.11 24.95
C SER A 364 23.33 9.62 23.64
N ASN A 365 22.01 9.45 23.53
CA ASN A 365 21.35 8.94 22.34
C ASN A 365 20.19 9.85 21.94
N THR A 366 20.06 10.16 20.66
CA THR A 366 18.88 10.81 20.12
C THR A 366 18.37 10.00 18.94
N VAL A 367 17.11 9.57 18.98
CA VAL A 367 16.44 8.97 17.82
C VAL A 367 15.69 10.09 17.11
N ALA A 368 16.03 10.33 15.85
CA ALA A 368 15.51 11.47 15.11
C ALA A 368 14.06 11.25 14.67
N GLY A 369 13.21 12.22 15.00
CA GLY A 369 11.85 12.36 14.48
C GLY A 369 11.81 13.15 13.18
N HIS A 370 10.61 13.30 12.63
CA HIS A 370 10.36 13.91 11.34
C HIS A 370 10.59 15.42 11.34
N GLY A 371 11.37 15.91 10.38
CA GLY A 371 11.68 17.33 10.19
C GLY A 371 12.48 18.01 11.31
N ASN A 372 12.93 17.23 12.28
CA ASN A 372 13.85 17.69 13.31
C ASN A 372 15.28 17.51 12.78
N PHE A 373 16.17 18.48 13.03
CA PHE A 373 17.58 18.57 12.59
C PHE A 373 17.85 19.28 11.25
N ASP A 374 17.23 18.87 10.15
CA ASP A 374 17.68 19.33 8.81
C ASP A 374 16.72 20.36 8.15
N GLY A 375 15.77 20.91 8.93
CA GLY A 375 14.86 21.99 8.49
C GLY A 375 13.93 21.61 7.33
N GLY A 376 13.76 20.33 7.03
CA GLY A 376 12.93 19.82 5.94
C GLY A 376 11.81 18.86 6.39
N ASP A 377 11.23 18.16 5.42
CA ASP A 377 10.11 17.21 5.57
C ASP A 377 10.64 15.76 5.57
N GLN A 378 11.72 15.50 6.31
CA GLN A 378 12.44 14.22 6.28
C GLN A 378 11.85 13.18 7.24
N TYR A 379 11.50 12.01 6.69
CA TYR A 379 11.03 10.83 7.44
C TYR A 379 12.22 10.03 7.97
N HIS A 380 12.82 10.47 9.08
CA HIS A 380 14.03 9.87 9.65
C HIS A 380 13.80 8.48 10.28
N THR A 381 12.87 8.37 11.24
CA THR A 381 12.60 7.13 11.97
C THR A 381 11.13 6.76 11.82
N HIS A 382 10.87 5.56 11.30
CA HIS A 382 9.53 5.12 10.94
C HIS A 382 9.34 3.61 11.12
N PHE A 383 8.08 3.21 11.24
CA PHE A 383 7.61 1.85 11.45
C PHE A 383 6.38 1.60 10.59
N SER A 384 6.39 0.50 9.86
CA SER A 384 5.33 0.12 8.93
C SER A 384 5.08 -1.37 8.94
N GLY A 385 3.92 -1.77 8.45
CA GLY A 385 3.58 -3.17 8.28
C GLY A 385 2.27 -3.37 7.55
N PHE A 386 2.07 -4.58 7.04
CA PHE A 386 0.88 -4.94 6.27
C PHE A 386 0.62 -6.44 6.31
N LEU A 387 -0.64 -6.82 6.09
CA LEU A 387 -1.06 -8.22 5.91
C LEU A 387 -0.60 -8.70 4.53
N ILE A 388 0.13 -9.82 4.48
CA ILE A 388 0.51 -10.49 3.23
C ILE A 388 -0.65 -11.37 2.76
N HIS A 389 -1.16 -12.22 3.65
CA HIS A 389 -2.37 -12.99 3.42
C HIS A 389 -3.01 -13.38 4.76
N SER A 390 -4.34 -13.49 4.81
CA SER A 390 -5.03 -14.07 5.99
C SER A 390 -5.08 -15.59 5.92
N ASP A 391 -5.41 -16.23 7.05
CA ASP A 391 -5.50 -17.70 7.18
C ASP A 391 -6.76 -18.30 6.56
#